data_AF-C7A2E7-F1
#
_entry.id   AF-C7A2E7-F1
#
_cell.length_a   1.000
_cell.length_b   1.000
_cell.length_c   1.000
_cell.angle_alpha   90.00
_cell.angle_beta   90.00
_cell.angle_gamma   90.00
#
_symmetry.space_group_name_H-M   'P 1'
#
loop_
_entity.id
_entity.type
_entity.pdbx_description
1 polymer ?
#
loop_
_entity_poly.entity_id
_entity_poly.type
_entity_poly.pdbx_seq_one_letter_code
_entity_poly.pdbx_strand_id
1 'polypeptide(L)'
;YAYDPGTNLIYFGTGNPAPWNETMRPGDNKWTMTIFGRDADTGEAKFGYQKTPHDEWDYAGVNVMMLSNQKDKDGKDRKLLTHPDRNGIVYTLDRTDGSLVSANKIDDTVNVFKSVDLKTGQPVRDPEYGTRMDHLAKDICPSAMGYHNQGHDSYDPERKLFFMGINHICMD
;
A
#
# COMPACT_ATOMS: atom_id res chain seq x y z
N TYR A 1 5.80 10.01 6.65
CA TYR A 1 6.65 10.17 5.45
C TYR A 1 8.07 9.75 5.78
N ALA A 2 8.92 9.50 4.79
CA ALA A 2 10.35 9.24 4.95
C ALA A 2 11.17 10.07 3.96
N TYR A 3 12.49 10.14 4.12
CA TYR A 3 13.39 10.90 3.26
C TYR A 3 14.73 10.16 3.07
N ASP A 4 15.25 10.13 1.85
CA ASP A 4 16.60 9.61 1.55
C ASP A 4 17.47 10.74 0.94
N PRO A 5 18.48 11.25 1.67
CA PRO A 5 19.39 12.26 1.16
C PRO A 5 20.16 11.84 -0.10
N GLY A 6 20.38 10.55 -0.31
CA GLY A 6 21.11 10.03 -1.47
C GLY A 6 20.30 10.05 -2.76
N THR A 7 18.97 10.18 -2.69
CA THR A 7 18.10 10.33 -3.86
C THR A 7 17.43 11.71 -3.91
N ASN A 8 17.53 12.51 -2.84
CA ASN A 8 16.78 13.75 -2.62
C ASN A 8 15.26 13.55 -2.64
N LEU A 9 14.76 12.36 -2.27
CA LEU A 9 13.34 12.04 -2.36
C LEU A 9 12.64 11.99 -1.00
N ILE A 10 11.47 12.63 -0.92
CA ILE A 10 10.47 12.41 0.11
C ILE A 10 9.50 11.30 -0.32
N TYR A 11 9.16 10.41 0.62
CA TYR A 11 8.29 9.26 0.41
C TYR A 11 7.04 9.35 1.27
N PHE A 12 5.87 9.27 0.65
CA PHE A 12 4.58 9.29 1.34
C PHE A 12 3.49 8.64 0.51
N GLY A 13 2.36 8.34 1.14
CA GLY A 13 1.18 7.79 0.48
C GLY A 13 0.02 8.78 0.44
N THR A 14 -0.76 8.76 -0.65
CA THR A 14 -2.01 9.54 -0.77
C THR A 14 -3.22 8.74 -0.29
N GLY A 15 -4.22 9.46 0.23
CA GLY A 15 -5.44 8.88 0.80
C GLY A 15 -6.45 8.36 -0.22
N ASN A 16 -7.66 8.08 0.26
CA ASN A 16 -8.78 7.52 -0.49
C ASN A 16 -9.44 8.53 -1.45
N PRO A 17 -10.10 8.06 -2.52
CA PRO A 17 -10.96 8.90 -3.35
C PRO A 17 -12.25 9.29 -2.61
N ALA A 18 -12.90 10.33 -3.12
CA ALA A 18 -14.20 10.79 -2.65
C ALA A 18 -15.23 10.73 -3.80
N PRO A 19 -16.51 10.41 -3.51
CA PRO A 19 -17.04 9.97 -2.21
C PRO A 19 -16.67 8.50 -1.91
N TRP A 20 -17.04 7.95 -0.75
CA TRP A 20 -16.87 6.50 -0.48
C TRP A 20 -17.67 5.64 -1.46
N ASN A 21 -18.87 6.06 -1.83
CA ASN A 21 -19.70 5.39 -2.84
C ASN A 21 -18.96 5.29 -4.19
N GLU A 22 -18.50 4.09 -4.54
CA GLU A 22 -17.69 3.81 -5.73
C GLU A 22 -18.44 4.09 -7.03
N THR A 23 -19.74 3.77 -7.05
CA THR A 23 -20.57 3.81 -8.27
C THR A 23 -20.67 5.23 -8.83
N MET A 24 -20.47 6.25 -7.98
CA MET A 24 -20.49 7.66 -8.34
C MET A 24 -19.19 8.15 -9.03
N ARG A 25 -18.12 7.36 -9.01
CA ARG A 25 -16.78 7.79 -9.46
C ARG A 25 -16.07 6.71 -10.30
N PRO A 26 -16.62 6.33 -11.46
CA PRO A 26 -16.02 5.31 -12.31
C PRO A 26 -14.58 5.63 -12.71
N GLY A 27 -13.76 4.58 -12.85
CA GLY A 27 -12.35 4.65 -13.26
C GLY A 27 -11.37 4.55 -12.09
N ASP A 28 -10.08 4.37 -12.40
CA ASP A 28 -9.03 4.08 -11.41
C ASP A 28 -8.86 5.14 -10.30
N ASN A 29 -9.42 6.34 -10.49
CA ASN A 29 -9.33 7.48 -9.59
C ASN A 29 -7.88 7.91 -9.24
N LYS A 30 -6.95 7.74 -10.19
CA LYS A 30 -5.55 8.18 -10.02
C LYS A 30 -5.49 9.69 -9.72
N TRP A 31 -4.64 10.17 -8.82
CA TRP A 31 -3.56 9.47 -8.10
C TRP A 31 -3.85 9.29 -6.59
N THR A 32 -5.06 8.87 -6.24
CA THR A 32 -5.37 8.41 -4.88
C THR A 32 -4.68 7.08 -4.59
N MET A 33 -4.58 6.68 -3.32
CA MET A 33 -4.02 5.39 -2.90
C MET A 33 -2.62 5.09 -3.45
N THR A 34 -1.79 6.13 -3.63
CA THR A 34 -0.53 6.04 -4.37
C THR A 34 0.66 6.27 -3.45
N ILE A 35 1.65 5.37 -3.50
CA ILE A 35 2.99 5.61 -2.94
C ILE A 35 3.75 6.52 -3.90
N PHE A 36 4.18 7.68 -3.43
CA PHE A 36 5.00 8.63 -4.19
C PHE A 36 6.43 8.70 -3.66
N GLY A 37 7.37 8.88 -4.59
CA GLY A 37 8.69 9.46 -4.33
C GLY A 37 8.80 10.79 -5.06
N ARG A 38 8.90 11.92 -4.32
CA ARG A 38 8.98 13.27 -4.89
C ARG A 38 10.30 13.93 -4.53
N ASP A 39 10.85 14.71 -5.45
CA ASP A 39 12.04 15.52 -5.19
C ASP A 39 11.77 16.56 -4.09
N ALA A 40 12.70 16.68 -3.14
CA ALA A 40 12.51 17.52 -1.95
C ALA A 40 12.61 19.03 -2.25
N ASP A 41 13.31 19.41 -3.32
CA ASP A 41 13.50 20.82 -3.69
C ASP A 41 12.35 21.33 -4.58
N THR A 42 11.90 20.49 -5.52
CA THR A 42 10.92 20.89 -6.56
C THR A 42 9.52 20.35 -6.33
N GLY A 43 9.38 19.25 -5.56
CA GLY A 43 8.11 18.54 -5.39
C GLY A 43 7.70 17.68 -6.60
N GLU A 44 8.51 17.62 -7.67
CA GLU A 44 8.22 16.79 -8.84
C GLU A 44 8.23 15.29 -8.48
N ALA A 45 7.27 14.54 -9.02
CA ALA A 45 7.21 13.10 -8.77
C ALA A 45 8.20 12.34 -9.65
N LYS A 46 9.13 11.62 -9.01
CA LYS A 46 10.02 10.69 -9.70
C LYS A 46 9.30 9.38 -10.05
N PHE A 47 8.47 8.89 -9.15
CA PHE A 47 7.61 7.73 -9.38
C PHE A 47 6.31 7.82 -8.58
N GLY A 48 5.30 7.08 -9.01
CA GLY A 48 4.03 6.89 -8.33
C GLY A 48 3.48 5.48 -8.57
N TYR A 49 3.22 4.73 -7.50
CA TYR A 49 2.64 3.38 -7.55
C TYR A 49 1.27 3.38 -6.87
N GLN A 50 0.19 3.22 -7.64
CA GLN A 50 -1.17 3.15 -7.11
C GLN A 50 -1.48 1.75 -6.58
N LYS A 51 -1.66 1.62 -5.26
CA LYS A 51 -1.88 0.36 -4.55
C LYS A 51 -3.30 -0.18 -4.73
N THR A 52 -4.28 0.72 -4.70
CA THR A 52 -5.71 0.38 -4.73
C THR A 52 -6.41 1.22 -5.82
N PRO A 53 -6.32 0.79 -7.10
CA PRO A 53 -7.09 1.41 -8.17
C PRO A 53 -8.58 1.26 -7.91
N HIS A 54 -9.33 2.35 -8.09
CA HIS A 54 -10.77 2.40 -7.83
C HIS A 54 -11.12 1.79 -6.47
N ASP A 55 -10.67 2.44 -5.40
CA ASP A 55 -10.96 2.01 -4.04
C ASP A 55 -12.46 1.86 -3.79
N GLU A 56 -12.88 0.82 -3.09
CA GLU A 56 -14.29 0.53 -2.79
C GLU A 56 -14.54 0.47 -1.27
N TRP A 57 -13.49 0.67 -0.45
CA TRP A 57 -13.48 0.25 0.96
C TRP A 57 -12.87 1.26 1.93
N ASP A 58 -12.50 2.47 1.48
CA ASP A 58 -11.78 3.47 2.29
C ASP A 58 -10.41 2.99 2.76
N TYR A 59 -9.64 2.27 1.94
CA TYR A 59 -8.28 1.87 2.31
C TYR A 59 -7.26 3.00 2.17
N ALA A 60 -7.47 4.13 2.85
CA ALA A 60 -6.69 5.34 2.66
C ALA A 60 -5.18 5.09 2.83
N GLY A 61 -4.44 5.23 1.74
CA GLY A 61 -3.08 4.70 1.62
C GLY A 61 -1.98 5.51 2.30
N VAL A 62 -2.18 5.99 3.52
CA VAL A 62 -1.35 7.03 4.20
C VAL A 62 -0.37 6.48 5.25
N ASN A 63 -0.29 5.16 5.42
CA ASN A 63 0.48 4.52 6.49
C ASN A 63 2.00 4.79 6.41
N VAL A 64 2.72 4.38 7.46
CA VAL A 64 4.17 4.56 7.65
C VAL A 64 5.00 4.11 6.43
N MET A 65 6.12 4.80 6.19
CA MET A 65 7.13 4.45 5.19
C MET A 65 8.44 4.13 5.90
N MET A 66 8.90 2.89 5.86
CA MET A 66 10.13 2.46 6.52
C MET A 66 11.22 2.18 5.48
N LEU A 67 12.33 2.92 5.53
CA LEU A 67 13.44 2.73 4.60
C LEU A 67 14.43 1.69 5.14
N SER A 68 14.88 0.78 4.28
CA SER A 68 15.90 -0.21 4.63
C SER A 68 16.84 -0.49 3.46
N ASN A 69 18.02 -1.02 3.74
CA ASN A 69 18.92 -1.55 2.74
C ASN A 69 19.08 -3.05 2.98
N GLN A 70 18.68 -3.87 2.02
CA GLN A 70 18.68 -5.32 2.17
C GLN A 70 19.11 -5.99 0.86
N LYS A 71 19.53 -7.27 0.96
CA LYS A 71 19.77 -8.10 -0.21
C LYS A 71 18.45 -8.68 -0.70
N ASP A 72 18.21 -8.66 -2.01
CA ASP A 72 17.10 -9.39 -2.60
C ASP A 72 17.40 -10.90 -2.68
N LYS A 73 16.46 -11.67 -3.26
CA LYS A 73 16.58 -13.13 -3.40
C LYS A 73 17.78 -13.56 -4.25
N ASP A 74 18.27 -12.68 -5.12
CA ASP A 74 19.43 -12.92 -5.97
C ASP A 74 20.73 -12.42 -5.32
N GLY A 75 20.67 -11.92 -4.08
CA GLY A 75 21.82 -11.44 -3.30
C GLY A 75 22.25 -10.01 -3.62
N LYS A 76 21.52 -9.29 -4.49
CA LYS A 76 21.83 -7.92 -4.89
C LYS A 76 21.39 -6.94 -3.79
N ASP A 77 22.24 -5.98 -3.46
CA ASP A 77 21.89 -4.92 -2.51
C ASP A 77 20.84 -3.99 -3.12
N ARG A 78 19.75 -3.77 -2.37
CA ARG A 78 18.61 -2.94 -2.77
C ARG A 78 18.36 -1.86 -1.75
N LYS A 79 18.04 -0.67 -2.26
CA LYS A 79 17.55 0.46 -1.47
C LYS A 79 16.03 0.37 -1.45
N LEU A 80 15.45 -0.02 -0.32
CA LEU A 80 14.04 -0.36 -0.20
C LEU A 80 13.24 0.66 0.59
N LEU A 81 11.94 0.75 0.29
CA LEU A 81 10.89 1.27 1.15
C LEU A 81 9.89 0.14 1.45
N THR A 82 9.47 0.00 2.70
CA THR A 82 8.46 -0.98 3.14
C THR A 82 7.27 -0.25 3.76
N HIS A 83 6.06 -0.67 3.40
CA HIS A 83 4.81 0.04 3.68
C HIS A 83 3.66 -0.95 3.94
N PRO A 84 3.23 -1.15 5.21
CA PRO A 84 2.02 -1.89 5.53
C PRO A 84 0.79 -1.03 5.25
N ASP A 85 -0.04 -1.40 4.28
CA ASP A 85 -1.20 -0.60 3.87
C ASP A 85 -2.49 -0.99 4.62
N ARG A 86 -3.48 -0.09 4.62
CA ARG A 86 -4.83 -0.35 5.14
C ARG A 86 -5.47 -1.58 4.49
N ASN A 87 -5.24 -1.78 3.20
CA ASN A 87 -5.82 -2.87 2.40
C ASN A 87 -5.32 -4.29 2.78
N GLY A 88 -4.44 -4.40 3.79
CA GLY A 88 -3.93 -5.67 4.30
C GLY A 88 -2.74 -6.22 3.51
N ILE A 89 -2.16 -5.47 2.58
CA ILE A 89 -0.94 -5.82 1.86
C ILE A 89 0.24 -5.02 2.40
N VAL A 90 1.35 -5.70 2.67
CA VAL A 90 2.65 -5.08 2.95
C VAL A 90 3.44 -4.99 1.66
N TYR A 91 3.64 -3.77 1.18
CA TYR A 91 4.38 -3.47 -0.04
C TYR A 91 5.85 -3.20 0.26
N THR A 92 6.74 -3.75 -0.55
CA THR A 92 8.15 -3.35 -0.59
C THR A 92 8.52 -2.95 -2.01
N LEU A 93 9.03 -1.73 -2.18
CA LEU A 93 9.45 -1.17 -3.46
C LEU A 93 10.94 -0.80 -3.39
N ASP A 94 11.60 -0.80 -4.55
CA ASP A 94 12.88 -0.11 -4.68
C ASP A 94 12.64 1.41 -4.63
N ARG A 95 13.24 2.07 -3.65
CA ARG A 95 12.96 3.48 -3.38
C ARG A 95 13.65 4.43 -4.37
N THR A 96 14.47 3.91 -5.28
CA THR A 96 15.19 4.74 -6.26
C THR A 96 14.40 4.97 -7.54
N ASP A 97 13.54 4.02 -7.93
CA ASP A 97 12.76 4.02 -9.17
C ASP A 97 11.27 3.64 -9.01
N GLY A 98 10.86 3.14 -7.84
CA GLY A 98 9.49 2.73 -7.55
C GLY A 98 9.14 1.32 -8.02
N SER A 99 10.10 0.52 -8.48
CA SER A 99 9.86 -0.86 -8.91
C SER A 99 9.38 -1.75 -7.76
N LEU A 100 8.36 -2.57 -8.01
CA LEU A 100 7.77 -3.45 -7.01
C LEU A 100 8.69 -4.65 -6.74
N VAL A 101 9.04 -4.88 -5.47
CA VAL A 101 9.91 -6.00 -5.03
C VAL A 101 9.07 -7.12 -4.42
N SER A 102 8.11 -6.77 -3.55
CA SER A 102 7.14 -7.71 -2.99
C SER A 102 5.84 -7.01 -2.58
N ALA A 103 4.76 -7.79 -2.52
CA ALA A 103 3.45 -7.37 -2.07
C ALA A 103 2.74 -8.58 -1.45
N ASN A 104 2.89 -8.75 -0.14
CA ASN A 104 2.39 -9.92 0.59
C ASN A 104 1.23 -9.52 1.50
N LYS A 105 0.24 -10.41 1.66
CA LYS A 105 -0.79 -10.23 2.69
C LYS A 105 -0.15 -10.19 4.07
N ILE A 106 -0.60 -9.25 4.90
CA ILE A 106 -0.16 -9.11 6.30
C ILE A 106 -0.71 -10.24 7.18
N ASP A 107 -1.88 -10.76 6.81
CA ASP A 107 -2.60 -11.85 7.45
C ASP A 107 -3.37 -12.64 6.37
N ASP A 108 -3.56 -13.95 6.57
CA ASP A 108 -4.14 -14.82 5.54
C ASP A 108 -5.65 -14.61 5.34
N THR A 109 -6.33 -13.96 6.28
CA THR A 109 -7.76 -13.66 6.23
C THR A 109 -8.13 -12.51 5.26
N VAL A 110 -7.17 -11.76 4.73
CA VAL A 110 -7.43 -10.72 3.72
C VAL A 110 -8.09 -11.35 2.49
N ASN A 111 -9.27 -10.87 2.10
CA ASN A 111 -10.10 -11.51 1.06
C ASN A 111 -10.44 -10.61 -0.15
N VAL A 112 -10.34 -9.28 -0.02
CA VAL A 112 -10.63 -8.32 -1.11
C VAL A 112 -9.75 -8.52 -2.35
N PHE A 113 -8.54 -9.03 -2.17
CA PHE A 113 -7.61 -9.39 -3.24
C PHE A 113 -7.16 -10.84 -3.10
N LYS A 114 -7.15 -11.56 -4.23
CA LYS A 114 -6.57 -12.91 -4.31
C LYS A 114 -5.04 -12.83 -4.15
N SER A 115 -4.43 -11.88 -4.83
CA SER A 115 -2.99 -11.59 -4.80
C SER A 115 -2.71 -10.21 -5.38
N VAL A 116 -1.43 -9.80 -5.42
CA VAL A 116 -0.94 -8.71 -6.27
C VAL A 116 -0.06 -9.33 -7.35
N ASP A 117 -0.36 -9.03 -8.62
CA ASP A 117 0.46 -9.48 -9.73
C ASP A 117 1.73 -8.60 -9.80
N LEU A 118 2.88 -9.18 -9.49
CA LEU A 118 4.15 -8.46 -9.46
C LEU A 118 4.64 -8.00 -10.84
N LYS A 119 4.14 -8.58 -11.94
CA LYS A 119 4.52 -8.17 -13.30
C LYS A 119 3.76 -6.92 -13.74
N THR A 120 2.47 -6.87 -13.43
CA THR A 120 1.60 -5.75 -13.81
C THR A 120 1.50 -4.67 -12.72
N GLY A 121 1.88 -5.03 -11.48
CA GLY A 121 1.74 -4.20 -10.29
C GLY A 121 0.29 -4.08 -9.78
N GLN A 122 -0.66 -4.81 -10.36
CA GLN A 122 -2.09 -4.65 -10.07
C GLN A 122 -2.58 -5.66 -9.01
N PRO A 123 -3.45 -5.24 -8.07
CA PRO A 123 -4.16 -6.19 -7.22
C PRO A 123 -5.18 -7.00 -8.04
N VAL A 124 -5.19 -8.31 -7.84
CA VAL A 124 -6.18 -9.23 -8.44
C VAL A 124 -7.41 -9.24 -7.53
N ARG A 125 -8.42 -8.45 -7.89
CA ARG A 125 -9.66 -8.28 -7.12
C ARG A 125 -10.45 -9.58 -7.02
N ASP A 126 -11.06 -9.81 -5.86
CA ASP A 126 -12.12 -10.81 -5.72
C ASP A 126 -13.50 -10.11 -5.77
N PRO A 127 -14.29 -10.31 -6.84
CA PRO A 127 -15.57 -9.62 -7.00
C PRO A 127 -16.60 -9.94 -5.91
N GLU A 128 -16.43 -11.04 -5.17
CA GLU A 128 -17.31 -11.42 -4.06
C GLU A 128 -17.30 -10.37 -2.93
N TYR A 129 -16.16 -9.70 -2.72
CA TYR A 129 -15.94 -8.73 -1.64
C TYR A 129 -15.92 -7.27 -2.14
N GLY A 130 -16.43 -7.02 -3.34
CA GLY A 130 -16.59 -5.67 -3.89
C GLY A 130 -17.83 -4.95 -3.36
N THR A 131 -17.77 -3.63 -3.23
CA THR A 131 -18.92 -2.80 -2.83
C THR A 131 -19.56 -2.16 -4.07
N ARG A 132 -20.88 -1.93 -4.03
CA ARG A 132 -21.61 -1.24 -5.11
C ARG A 132 -22.98 -0.76 -4.63
N MET A 133 -23.55 0.21 -5.34
CA MET A 133 -24.94 0.62 -5.12
C MET A 133 -25.92 -0.56 -5.22
N ASP A 134 -27.01 -0.47 -4.45
CA ASP A 134 -28.10 -1.46 -4.41
C ASP A 134 -27.67 -2.88 -3.98
N HIS A 135 -26.53 -2.99 -3.29
CA HIS A 135 -26.01 -4.25 -2.76
C HIS A 135 -25.44 -4.07 -1.35
N LEU A 136 -25.77 -4.99 -0.45
CA LEU A 136 -25.13 -5.11 0.85
C LEU A 136 -24.06 -6.20 0.76
N ALA A 137 -22.79 -5.80 0.71
CA ALA A 137 -21.66 -6.72 0.85
C ALA A 137 -21.55 -7.16 2.32
N LYS A 138 -20.84 -8.27 2.57
CA LYS A 138 -20.66 -8.85 3.91
C LYS A 138 -19.30 -9.50 4.05
N ASP A 139 -18.83 -9.62 5.29
CA ASP A 139 -17.62 -10.37 5.65
C ASP A 139 -16.36 -9.93 4.86
N ILE A 140 -16.26 -8.62 4.54
CA ILE A 140 -15.10 -8.02 3.87
C ILE A 140 -13.96 -7.89 4.86
N CYS A 141 -12.79 -8.41 4.51
CA CYS A 141 -11.56 -8.30 5.29
C CYS A 141 -10.42 -7.73 4.42
N PRO A 142 -9.80 -6.61 4.82
CA PRO A 142 -10.04 -5.82 6.05
C PRO A 142 -11.36 -5.03 6.10
N SER A 143 -11.70 -4.48 7.27
CA SER A 143 -12.66 -3.39 7.38
C SER A 143 -12.06 -2.08 6.87
N ALA A 144 -12.87 -1.02 6.73
CA ALA A 144 -12.39 0.33 6.42
C ALA A 144 -11.29 0.83 7.38
N MET A 145 -11.28 0.40 8.65
CA MET A 145 -10.20 0.73 9.60
C MET A 145 -8.83 0.16 9.18
N GLY A 146 -8.83 -0.84 8.29
CA GLY A 146 -7.70 -1.54 7.72
C GLY A 146 -7.05 -2.51 8.70
N TYR A 147 -6.27 -3.46 8.18
CA TYR A 147 -5.41 -4.33 9.02
C TYR A 147 -4.17 -3.59 9.52
N HIS A 148 -3.87 -2.41 8.98
CA HIS A 148 -2.92 -1.48 9.55
C HIS A 148 -3.43 -0.04 9.36
N ASN A 149 -3.15 0.85 10.31
CA ASN A 149 -3.62 2.23 10.28
C ASN A 149 -2.46 3.22 10.51
N GLN A 150 -2.66 4.31 11.26
CA GLN A 150 -1.68 5.39 11.48
C GLN A 150 -0.46 5.03 12.33
N GLY A 151 -0.36 3.78 12.82
CA GLY A 151 0.74 3.35 13.70
C GLY A 151 2.11 3.58 13.06
N HIS A 152 3.07 4.04 13.87
CA HIS A 152 4.46 4.15 13.43
C HIS A 152 5.24 2.93 13.94
N ASP A 153 5.44 1.97 13.05
CA ASP A 153 6.15 0.71 13.31
C ASP A 153 7.67 0.90 13.44
N SER A 154 8.38 -0.21 13.67
CA SER A 154 9.84 -0.24 13.84
C SER A 154 10.54 -1.30 12.97
N TYR A 155 11.82 -1.09 12.72
CA TYR A 155 12.70 -2.00 11.97
C TYR A 155 14.02 -2.20 12.71
N ASP A 156 14.43 -3.46 12.88
CA ASP A 156 15.74 -3.84 13.40
C ASP A 156 16.68 -4.18 12.24
N PRO A 157 17.74 -3.40 11.99
CA PRO A 157 18.66 -3.62 10.87
C PRO A 157 19.62 -4.81 11.08
N GLU A 158 19.88 -5.24 12.31
CA GLU A 158 20.71 -6.41 12.60
C GLU A 158 19.94 -7.69 12.29
N ARG A 159 18.69 -7.77 12.78
CA ARG A 159 17.80 -8.92 12.56
C ARG A 159 17.11 -8.90 11.20
N LYS A 160 17.05 -7.73 10.56
CA LYS A 160 16.29 -7.45 9.32
C LYS A 160 14.81 -7.77 9.47
N LEU A 161 14.23 -7.39 10.61
CA LEU A 161 12.82 -7.64 10.94
C LEU A 161 12.07 -6.32 11.13
N PHE A 162 10.87 -6.24 10.55
CA PHE A 162 9.89 -5.20 10.84
C PHE A 162 8.95 -5.71 11.94
N PHE A 163 8.66 -4.87 12.94
CA PHE A 163 7.70 -5.17 14.00
C PHE A 163 6.49 -4.25 13.81
N MET A 164 5.35 -4.85 13.45
CA MET A 164 4.15 -4.13 13.05
C MET A 164 3.01 -4.30 14.05
N GLY A 165 2.36 -3.20 14.43
CA GLY A 165 1.12 -3.22 15.19
C GLY A 165 -0.10 -3.40 14.28
N ILE A 166 -0.74 -4.56 14.32
CA ILE A 166 -1.76 -4.95 13.33
C ILE A 166 -3.16 -4.91 13.96
N ASN A 167 -4.15 -4.51 13.16
CA ASN A 167 -5.57 -4.66 13.46
C ASN A 167 -6.10 -5.97 12.84
N HIS A 168 -7.10 -6.60 13.46
CA HIS A 168 -7.79 -7.77 12.90
C HIS A 168 -9.31 -7.54 12.95
N ILE A 169 -9.81 -6.73 12.00
CA ILE A 169 -11.19 -6.20 11.96
C ILE A 169 -11.73 -6.31 10.54
N CYS A 170 -12.91 -6.92 10.36
CA CYS A 170 -13.65 -7.06 9.10
C CYS A 170 -14.97 -6.25 9.12
N MET A 171 -15.70 -6.16 8.01
CA MET A 171 -16.94 -5.36 7.90
C MET A 171 -17.99 -5.95 6.97
N ASP A 172 -19.21 -5.44 7.13
CA ASP A 172 -20.30 -5.53 6.14
C ASP A 172 -20.45 -4.17 5.42
#